data_AF-A0A924PV39-F1
#
_entry.id   AF-A0A924PV39-F1
#
_cell.length_a   1.000
_cell.length_b   1.000
_cell.length_c   1.000
_cell.angle_alpha   90.00
_cell.angle_beta   90.00
_cell.angle_gamma   90.00
#
_symmetry.space_group_name_H-M   'P 1'
#
loop_
_entity.id
_entity.type
_entity.pdbx_description
1 polymer ?
#
loop_
_entity_poly.entity_id
_entity_poly.type
_entity_poly.pdbx_seq_one_letter_code
_entity_poly.pdbx_strand_id
1 'polypeptide(L)'
;MTSAVAKRSLPLSLLLYGGLAFWLVIASLPIVWTAIISFRQYIDAFSSPLKWVAPFTMENYSRLWIEKEFYRNFLNTALVTVFTVAISLTVGCLAGYALSRYRGALGFWLLMIALMFRAIPHSSLLPSFFTIFDALGIRNTYFTLIFVLVAINQPFTIWMLRSFFV
;
A
#
# COMPACT_ATOMS: atom_id res chain seq x y z
N MET A 1 3.87 -29.39 -23.59
CA MET A 1 2.48 -29.62 -24.00
C MET A 1 1.73 -28.30 -23.95
N THR A 2 1.84 -27.50 -25.00
CA THR A 2 1.10 -26.24 -25.17
C THR A 2 -0.36 -26.59 -25.44
N SER A 3 -1.23 -26.35 -24.46
CA SER A 3 -2.67 -26.44 -24.69
C SER A 3 -3.04 -25.47 -25.82
N ALA A 4 -3.66 -25.99 -26.87
CA ALA A 4 -4.26 -25.17 -27.91
C ALA A 4 -5.28 -24.25 -27.23
N VAL A 5 -4.98 -22.95 -27.18
CA VAL A 5 -5.89 -21.93 -26.65
C VAL A 5 -7.15 -22.00 -27.50
N ALA A 6 -8.22 -22.60 -26.96
CA ALA A 6 -9.51 -22.65 -27.62
C ALA A 6 -9.88 -21.23 -28.06
N LYS A 7 -10.09 -21.02 -29.37
CA LYS A 7 -10.49 -19.72 -29.91
C LYS A 7 -11.79 -19.31 -29.21
N ARG A 8 -11.70 -18.34 -28.31
CA ARG A 8 -12.87 -17.79 -27.59
C ARG A 8 -13.88 -17.31 -28.63
N SER A 9 -15.16 -17.56 -28.40
CA SER A 9 -16.22 -17.11 -29.30
C SER A 9 -16.18 -15.59 -29.41
N LEU A 10 -16.36 -15.07 -30.64
CA LEU A 10 -16.39 -13.62 -30.93
C LEU A 10 -17.30 -12.82 -29.95
N PRO A 11 -18.54 -13.25 -29.64
CA PRO A 11 -19.40 -12.52 -28.70
C PRO A 11 -18.84 -12.49 -27.27
N LEU A 12 -18.22 -13.58 -26.81
CA LEU A 12 -17.62 -13.64 -25.48
C LEU A 12 -16.41 -12.71 -25.37
N SER A 13 -15.56 -12.67 -26.39
CA SER A 13 -14.43 -11.72 -26.45
C SER A 13 -14.92 -10.28 -26.45
N LEU A 14 -15.95 -9.94 -27.24
CA LEU A 14 -16.51 -8.59 -27.27
C LEU A 14 -17.09 -8.17 -25.92
N LEU A 15 -17.81 -9.06 -25.24
CA LEU A 15 -18.35 -8.80 -23.90
C LEU A 15 -17.24 -8.60 -22.88
N LEU A 16 -16.19 -9.44 -22.92
CA LEU A 16 -15.05 -9.31 -22.01
C LEU A 16 -14.28 -8.01 -22.24
N TYR A 17 -13.92 -7.70 -23.49
CA TYR A 17 -13.17 -6.48 -23.80
C TYR A 17 -14.01 -5.21 -23.57
N GLY A 18 -15.30 -5.24 -23.95
CA GLY A 18 -16.22 -4.14 -23.67
C GLY A 18 -16.40 -3.90 -22.17
N GLY A 19 -16.59 -4.98 -21.40
CA GLY A 19 -16.67 -4.92 -19.95
C GLY A 19 -15.38 -4.40 -19.29
N LEU A 20 -14.21 -4.87 -19.74
CA LEU A 20 -12.92 -4.38 -19.27
C LEU A 20 -12.70 -2.89 -19.60
N ALA A 21 -13.03 -2.46 -20.82
CA ALA A 21 -12.91 -1.06 -21.22
C ALA A 21 -13.84 -0.16 -20.40
N PHE A 22 -15.09 -0.59 -20.19
CA PHE A 22 -16.04 0.13 -19.35
C PHE A 22 -15.54 0.25 -17.91
N TRP A 23 -15.04 -0.85 -17.33
CA TRP A 23 -14.48 -0.84 -15.98
C TRP A 23 -13.25 0.05 -15.87
N LEU A 24 -12.35 0.01 -16.86
CA LEU A 24 -11.16 0.86 -16.90
C LEU A 24 -11.54 2.35 -16.89
N VAL A 25 -12.53 2.75 -17.69
CA VAL A 25 -13.02 4.13 -17.72
C VAL A 25 -13.51 4.53 -16.34
N ILE A 26 -14.44 3.77 -15.75
CA ILE A 26 -15.01 4.09 -14.43
C ILE A 26 -13.94 4.15 -13.34
N ALA A 27 -13.05 3.16 -13.28
CA ALA A 27 -11.99 3.11 -12.29
C ALA A 27 -10.98 4.26 -12.42
N SER A 28 -10.76 4.75 -13.65
CA SER A 28 -9.85 5.87 -13.92
C SER A 28 -10.44 7.25 -13.60
N LEU A 29 -11.78 7.40 -13.60
CA LEU A 29 -12.45 8.68 -13.36
C LEU A 29 -11.94 9.45 -12.13
N PRO A 30 -11.86 8.87 -10.92
CA PRO A 30 -11.39 9.61 -9.74
C PRO A 30 -9.92 10.05 -9.85
N ILE A 31 -9.09 9.26 -10.53
CA ILE A 31 -7.67 9.58 -10.73
C ILE A 31 -7.54 10.73 -11.72
N VAL A 32 -8.23 10.65 -12.86
CA VAL A 32 -8.26 11.71 -13.88
C VAL A 32 -8.85 12.98 -13.29
N TRP A 33 -9.91 12.88 -12.50
CA TRP A 33 -10.54 14.01 -11.81
C TRP A 33 -9.58 14.69 -10.83
N THR A 34 -8.88 13.92 -10.00
CA THR A 34 -7.89 14.45 -9.05
C THR A 34 -6.72 15.13 -9.79
N ALA A 35 -6.27 14.54 -10.91
CA ALA A 35 -5.25 15.13 -11.75
C ALA A 35 -5.72 16.45 -12.40
N ILE A 36 -6.96 16.54 -12.85
CA ILE A 36 -7.51 17.80 -13.38
C ILE A 36 -7.57 18.87 -12.28
N ILE A 37 -8.00 18.49 -11.07
CA ILE A 37 -8.08 19.42 -9.93
C ILE A 37 -6.70 19.91 -9.47
N SER A 38 -5.66 19.09 -9.54
CA SER A 38 -4.31 19.50 -9.10
C SER A 38 -3.73 20.65 -9.92
N PHE A 39 -4.23 20.87 -11.15
CA PHE A 39 -3.88 22.01 -12.00
C PHE A 39 -4.80 23.23 -11.84
N ARG A 40 -5.75 23.23 -10.91
CA ARG A 40 -6.68 24.34 -10.68
C ARG A 40 -6.30 25.13 -9.45
N GLN A 41 -6.64 26.41 -9.41
CA GLN A 41 -6.49 27.19 -8.19
C GLN A 41 -7.40 26.66 -7.08
N TYR A 42 -6.96 26.78 -5.81
CA TYR A 42 -7.71 26.29 -4.65
C TYR A 42 -9.17 26.76 -4.63
N ILE A 43 -9.42 28.02 -5.01
CA ILE A 43 -10.77 28.61 -5.03
C ILE A 43 -11.68 27.98 -6.10
N ASP A 44 -11.10 27.51 -7.21
CA ASP A 44 -11.83 26.85 -8.30
C ASP A 44 -11.98 25.34 -8.07
N ALA A 45 -11.05 24.74 -7.32
CA ALA A 45 -11.13 23.33 -6.92
C ALA A 45 -12.29 23.06 -5.97
N PHE A 46 -12.61 24.03 -5.09
CA PHE A 46 -13.66 23.92 -4.07
C PHE A 46 -14.85 24.87 -4.32
N SER A 47 -15.05 25.33 -5.55
CA SER A 47 -16.15 26.25 -5.88
C SER A 47 -17.51 25.56 -5.83
N SER A 48 -18.55 26.28 -5.39
CA SER A 48 -19.95 25.89 -5.51
C SER A 48 -20.73 26.99 -6.25
N PRO A 49 -21.28 26.75 -7.46
CA PRO A 49 -21.29 25.49 -8.20
C PRO A 49 -19.90 25.08 -8.74
N LEU A 50 -19.78 23.80 -9.09
CA LEU A 50 -18.55 23.24 -9.66
C LEU A 50 -18.24 23.90 -10.99
N LYS A 51 -17.10 24.59 -11.10
CA LYS A 51 -16.63 25.12 -12.39
C LYS A 51 -16.11 23.96 -13.24
N TRP A 52 -16.79 23.64 -14.33
CA TRP A 52 -16.34 22.59 -15.26
C TRP A 52 -15.05 22.98 -15.98
N VAL A 53 -14.87 24.27 -16.28
CA VAL A 53 -13.67 24.85 -16.89
C VAL A 53 -13.05 25.84 -15.90
N ALA A 54 -11.77 25.69 -15.62
CA ALA A 54 -10.99 26.56 -14.75
C ALA A 54 -9.62 26.84 -15.38
N PRO A 55 -8.96 27.97 -15.04
CA PRO A 55 -7.62 28.26 -15.53
C PRO A 55 -6.63 27.15 -15.13
N PHE A 56 -5.80 26.74 -16.10
CA PHE A 56 -4.70 25.83 -15.85
C PHE A 56 -3.56 26.56 -15.12
N THR A 57 -3.06 25.98 -14.03
CA THR A 57 -1.94 26.50 -13.27
C THR A 57 -1.02 25.38 -12.77
N MET A 58 0.29 25.65 -12.75
CA MET A 58 1.32 24.78 -12.16
C MET A 58 1.76 25.28 -10.77
N GLU A 59 1.17 26.38 -10.30
CA GLU A 59 1.58 27.05 -9.06
C GLU A 59 1.46 26.14 -7.84
N ASN A 60 0.42 25.28 -7.78
CA ASN A 60 0.25 24.31 -6.71
C ASN A 60 1.45 23.39 -6.54
N TYR A 61 2.09 22.97 -7.64
CA TYR A 61 3.27 22.12 -7.59
C TYR A 61 4.50 22.88 -7.11
N SER A 62 4.70 24.11 -7.58
CA SER A 62 5.79 24.97 -7.09
C SER A 62 5.65 25.23 -5.59
N ARG A 63 4.45 25.63 -5.15
CA ARG A 63 4.12 25.83 -3.72
C ARG A 63 4.37 24.56 -2.91
N LEU A 64 3.96 23.40 -3.40
CA LEU A 64 4.14 22.14 -2.69
C LEU A 64 5.62 21.74 -2.57
N TRP A 65 6.36 21.72 -3.68
CA TRP A 65 7.73 21.22 -3.70
C TRP A 65 8.73 22.20 -3.10
N ILE A 66 8.55 23.50 -3.33
CA ILE A 66 9.49 24.55 -2.90
C ILE A 66 9.05 25.13 -1.56
N GLU A 67 7.87 25.76 -1.49
CA GLU A 67 7.45 26.51 -0.30
C GLU A 67 7.11 25.61 0.89
N LYS A 68 6.50 24.44 0.64
CA LYS A 68 6.16 23.45 1.68
C LYS A 68 7.23 22.38 1.88
N GLU A 69 8.37 22.49 1.18
CA GLU A 69 9.49 21.54 1.26
C GLU A 69 9.06 20.07 1.17
N PHE A 70 8.08 19.76 0.32
CA PHE A 70 7.50 18.41 0.23
C PHE A 70 8.53 17.30 -0.07
N TYR A 71 9.66 17.66 -0.68
CA TYR A 71 10.79 16.75 -0.90
C TYR A 71 11.26 16.06 0.40
N ARG A 72 11.19 16.73 1.55
CA ARG A 72 11.57 16.14 2.85
C ARG A 72 10.62 15.01 3.23
N ASN A 73 9.32 15.25 3.13
CA ASN A 73 8.30 14.23 3.40
C ASN A 73 8.41 13.05 2.44
N PHE A 74 8.63 13.33 1.16
CA PHE A 74 8.85 12.30 0.15
C PHE A 74 10.07 11.43 0.47
N LEU A 75 11.22 12.04 0.80
CA LEU A 75 12.44 11.30 1.18
C LEU A 75 12.25 10.49 2.46
N ASN A 76 11.57 11.05 3.46
CA ASN A 76 11.27 10.36 4.72
C ASN A 76 10.41 9.11 4.46
N THR A 77 9.34 9.22 3.68
CA THR A 77 8.51 8.08 3.31
C THR A 77 9.27 7.08 2.47
N ALA A 78 10.04 7.52 1.46
CA ALA A 78 10.84 6.64 0.62
C ALA A 78 11.85 5.83 1.45
N LEU A 79 12.57 6.48 2.38
CA LEU A 79 13.50 5.83 3.29
C LEU A 79 12.79 4.76 4.12
N VAL A 80 11.71 5.13 4.81
CA VAL A 80 10.95 4.21 5.65
C VAL A 80 10.41 3.03 4.84
N THR A 81 9.87 3.27 3.65
CA THR A 81 9.33 2.21 2.78
C THR A 81 10.42 1.26 2.31
N VAL A 82 11.57 1.76 1.83
CA VAL A 82 12.67 0.91 1.33
C VAL A 82 13.19 -0.02 2.42
N PHE A 83 13.48 0.51 3.61
CA PHE A 83 13.96 -0.31 4.72
C PHE A 83 12.90 -1.28 5.22
N THR A 84 11.63 -0.84 5.31
CA THR A 84 10.53 -1.72 5.73
C THR A 84 10.36 -2.90 4.77
N VAL A 85 10.38 -2.65 3.46
CA VAL A 85 10.25 -3.70 2.44
C VAL A 85 11.46 -4.64 2.46
N ALA A 86 12.68 -4.10 2.48
CA ALA A 86 13.90 -4.91 2.49
C ALA A 86 13.97 -5.85 3.71
N ILE A 87 13.72 -5.31 4.91
CA ILE A 87 13.72 -6.11 6.14
C ILE A 87 12.57 -7.13 6.11
N SER A 88 11.36 -6.70 5.72
CA SER A 88 10.19 -7.59 5.72
C SER A 88 10.33 -8.76 4.75
N LEU A 89 10.88 -8.52 3.55
CA LEU A 89 11.14 -9.58 2.60
C LEU A 89 12.22 -10.54 3.10
N THR A 90 13.29 -10.02 3.70
CA THR A 90 14.37 -10.84 4.23
C THR A 90 13.87 -11.76 5.34
N VAL A 91 13.23 -11.20 6.37
CA VAL A 91 12.70 -11.96 7.51
C VAL A 91 11.56 -12.88 7.06
N GLY A 92 10.64 -12.37 6.24
CA GLY A 92 9.50 -13.12 5.73
C GLY A 92 9.90 -14.31 4.86
N CYS A 93 10.96 -14.17 4.05
CA CYS A 93 11.49 -15.26 3.23
C CYS A 93 12.06 -16.38 4.11
N LEU A 94 12.92 -16.04 5.08
CA LEU A 94 13.51 -17.01 5.99
C LEU A 94 12.45 -17.74 6.82
N ALA A 95 11.53 -16.99 7.43
CA ALA A 95 10.46 -17.56 8.25
C ALA A 95 9.42 -18.34 7.42
N GLY A 96 9.04 -17.83 6.24
CA GLY A 96 8.13 -18.49 5.31
C GLY A 96 8.70 -19.82 4.81
N TYR A 97 10.00 -19.85 4.48
CA TYR A 97 10.69 -21.08 4.10
C TYR A 97 10.73 -22.09 5.25
N ALA A 98 11.21 -21.67 6.44
CA ALA A 98 11.25 -22.54 7.61
C ALA A 98 9.87 -23.14 7.93
N LEU A 99 8.82 -22.32 7.88
CA LEU A 99 7.45 -22.74 8.16
C LEU A 99 6.83 -23.62 7.07
N SER A 100 7.26 -23.47 5.81
CA SER A 100 6.81 -24.36 4.73
C SER A 100 7.38 -25.78 4.87
N ARG A 101 8.51 -25.96 5.56
CA ARG A 101 9.16 -27.26 5.77
C ARG A 101 8.87 -27.84 7.16
N TYR A 102 8.35 -27.01 8.06
CA TYR A 102 7.92 -27.43 9.39
C TYR A 102 6.69 -28.35 9.32
N ARG A 103 6.79 -29.55 9.90
CA ARG A 103 5.72 -30.57 9.87
C ARG A 103 4.78 -30.53 11.08
N GLY A 104 5.11 -29.78 12.12
CA GLY A 104 4.29 -29.71 13.34
C GLY A 104 3.12 -28.72 13.24
N ALA A 105 2.08 -28.94 14.05
CA ALA A 105 0.92 -28.05 14.11
C ALA A 105 1.23 -26.68 14.72
N LEU A 106 2.28 -26.58 15.55
CA LEU A 106 2.65 -25.35 16.25
C LEU A 106 2.92 -24.18 15.29
N GLY A 107 3.62 -24.43 14.18
CA GLY A 107 3.92 -23.40 13.19
C GLY A 107 2.66 -22.86 12.51
N PHE A 108 1.70 -23.74 12.22
CA PHE A 108 0.39 -23.34 11.69
C PHE A 108 -0.36 -22.44 12.68
N TRP A 109 -0.43 -22.84 13.95
CA TRP A 109 -1.12 -22.05 14.98
C TRP A 109 -0.44 -20.72 15.27
N LEU A 110 0.89 -20.67 15.33
CA LEU A 110 1.64 -19.41 15.48
C LEU A 110 1.32 -18.44 14.34
N LEU A 111 1.33 -18.91 13.10
CA LEU A 111 1.00 -18.06 11.95
C LEU A 111 -0.46 -17.60 11.99
N MET A 112 -1.38 -18.47 12.39
CA MET A 112 -2.80 -18.13 12.46
C MET A 112 -3.07 -17.08 13.55
N ILE A 113 -2.47 -17.24 14.73
CA ILE A 113 -2.52 -16.24 15.82
C ILE A 113 -1.94 -14.90 15.34
N ALA A 114 -0.79 -14.92 14.66
CA ALA A 114 -0.17 -13.71 14.14
C ALA A 114 -1.06 -12.97 13.12
N LEU A 115 -1.77 -13.70 12.25
CA LEU A 115 -2.75 -13.12 11.32
C LEU A 115 -3.98 -12.55 12.03
N MET A 116 -4.45 -13.20 13.11
CA MET A 116 -5.55 -12.67 13.93
C MET A 116 -5.17 -11.34 14.59
N PHE A 117 -3.97 -11.23 15.16
CA PHE A 117 -3.47 -9.96 15.71
C PHE A 117 -3.32 -8.88 14.64
N ARG A 118 -2.94 -9.25 13.41
CA ARG A 118 -2.89 -8.30 12.27
C ARG A 118 -4.26 -7.77 11.87
N ALA A 119 -5.35 -8.51 12.11
CA ALA A 119 -6.69 -8.04 11.79
C ALA A 119 -7.19 -6.94 12.73
N ILE A 120 -6.51 -6.73 13.88
CA ILE A 120 -6.82 -5.64 14.80
C ILE A 120 -6.49 -4.30 14.11
N PRO A 121 -7.39 -3.30 14.18
CA PRO A 121 -7.13 -1.99 13.60
C PRO A 121 -5.86 -1.36 14.18
N HIS A 122 -4.90 -1.02 13.31
CA HIS A 122 -3.61 -0.47 13.74
C HIS A 122 -3.75 0.86 14.51
N SER A 123 -4.82 1.61 14.25
CA SER A 123 -5.14 2.86 14.96
C SER A 123 -5.35 2.64 16.47
N SER A 124 -5.84 1.47 16.88
CA SER A 124 -6.04 1.14 18.29
C SER A 124 -4.74 0.78 19.03
N LEU A 125 -3.68 0.40 18.31
CA LEU A 125 -2.39 0.02 18.90
C LEU A 125 -1.47 1.22 19.16
N LEU A 126 -1.69 2.34 18.44
CA LEU A 126 -0.86 3.55 18.54
C LEU A 126 -0.71 4.09 19.98
N PRO A 127 -1.78 4.23 20.79
CA PRO A 127 -1.66 4.73 22.16
C PRO A 127 -0.84 3.78 23.05
N SER A 128 -0.97 2.47 22.84
CA SER A 128 -0.29 1.44 23.64
C SER A 128 1.23 1.44 23.43
N PHE A 129 1.68 1.70 22.19
CA PHE A 129 3.10 1.82 21.89
C PHE A 129 3.72 3.12 22.38
N PHE A 130 2.91 4.17 22.57
CA PHE A 130 3.38 5.51 22.87
C PHE A 130 4.18 5.58 24.17
N THR A 131 3.72 4.93 25.23
CA THR A 131 4.38 4.89 26.54
C THR A 131 5.67 4.07 26.52
N ILE A 132 5.66 2.94 25.83
CA ILE A 132 6.83 2.05 25.70
C ILE A 132 7.95 2.77 24.94
N PHE A 133 7.64 3.40 23.81
CA PHE A 133 8.65 4.11 23.02
C PHE A 133 9.16 5.38 23.71
N ASP A 134 8.37 6.00 24.58
CA ASP A 134 8.85 7.08 25.46
C ASP A 134 9.87 6.58 26.46
N ALA A 135 9.53 5.49 27.16
CA ALA A 135 10.39 4.92 28.20
C ALA A 135 11.72 4.45 27.61
N LEU A 136 11.71 3.98 26.36
CA LEU A 136 12.90 3.58 25.60
C LEU A 136 13.64 4.75 24.94
N GLY A 137 13.10 5.98 24.97
CA GLY A 137 13.70 7.16 24.34
C GLY A 137 13.77 7.11 22.80
N ILE A 138 13.09 6.16 22.15
CA ILE A 138 13.09 5.98 20.69
C ILE A 138 11.84 6.58 20.02
N ARG A 139 11.05 7.35 20.76
CA ARG A 139 9.88 8.05 20.22
C ARG A 139 10.28 8.99 19.07
N ASN A 140 9.43 9.06 18.05
CA ASN A 140 9.58 9.97 16.92
C ASN A 140 10.88 9.79 16.11
N THR A 141 11.31 8.53 15.93
CA THR A 141 12.47 8.17 15.10
C THR A 141 12.06 7.33 13.90
N TYR A 142 12.83 7.40 12.80
CA TYR A 142 12.62 6.52 11.64
C TYR A 142 12.75 5.04 12.01
N PHE A 143 13.66 4.72 12.93
CA PHE A 143 13.85 3.37 13.44
C PHE A 143 12.56 2.79 14.01
N THR A 144 11.88 3.53 14.89
CA THR A 144 10.62 3.10 15.50
C THR A 144 9.54 2.88 14.45
N LEU A 145 9.42 3.78 13.47
CA LEU A 145 8.46 3.63 12.37
C LEU A 145 8.74 2.37 11.54
N ILE A 146 9.99 2.18 11.11
CA ILE A 146 10.40 1.01 10.33
C ILE A 146 10.15 -0.28 11.11
N PHE A 147 10.56 -0.33 12.38
CA PHE A 147 10.42 -1.50 13.23
C PHE A 147 8.95 -1.92 13.40
N VAL A 148 8.08 -0.97 13.71
CA VAL A 148 6.64 -1.23 13.88
C VAL A 148 6.00 -1.67 12.57
N LEU A 149 6.32 -1.01 11.46
CA LEU A 149 5.77 -1.37 10.15
C LEU A 149 6.23 -2.76 9.70
N VAL A 150 7.50 -3.12 9.94
CA VAL A 150 8.02 -4.47 9.69
C VAL A 150 7.23 -5.48 10.51
N ALA A 151 7.11 -5.27 11.83
CA ALA A 151 6.41 -6.19 12.75
C ALA A 151 4.95 -6.42 12.35
N ILE A 152 4.23 -5.35 12.03
CA ILE A 152 2.83 -5.40 11.59
C ILE A 152 2.68 -6.16 10.26
N ASN A 153 3.65 -6.01 9.34
CA ASN A 153 3.60 -6.64 8.02
C ASN A 153 4.10 -8.09 7.99
N GLN A 154 4.81 -8.55 9.03
CA GLN A 154 5.36 -9.91 9.06
C GLN A 154 4.32 -11.02 8.87
N PRO A 155 3.18 -11.04 9.58
CA PRO A 155 2.26 -12.18 9.52
C PRO A 155 1.76 -12.47 8.10
N PHE A 156 1.40 -11.41 7.36
CA PHE A 156 0.95 -11.54 5.99
C PHE A 156 2.10 -11.88 5.03
N THR A 157 3.28 -11.27 5.20
CA THR A 157 4.44 -11.54 4.35
C THR A 157 4.88 -13.00 4.47
N ILE A 158 4.95 -13.55 5.68
CA ILE A 158 5.29 -14.95 5.95
C ILE A 158 4.25 -15.88 5.36
N TRP A 159 2.97 -15.60 5.56
CA TRP A 159 1.88 -16.40 5.01
C TRP A 159 1.90 -16.45 3.48
N MET A 160 2.07 -15.29 2.84
CA MET A 160 2.13 -15.16 1.40
C MET A 160 3.38 -15.87 0.82
N LEU A 161 4.55 -15.72 1.43
CA LEU A 161 5.76 -16.38 0.92
C LEU A 161 5.74 -17.90 1.16
N ARG A 162 5.16 -18.35 2.28
CA ARG A 162 4.98 -19.78 2.56
C ARG A 162 4.21 -20.48 1.45
N SER A 163 3.13 -19.88 0.91
CA SER A 163 2.32 -20.52 -0.14
C SER A 163 3.07 -20.72 -1.47
N PHE A 164 4.14 -19.95 -1.72
CA PHE A 164 5.02 -20.16 -2.87
C PHE A 164 6.11 -21.21 -2.64
N PHE A 165 6.47 -21.48 -1.38
CA PHE A 165 7.50 -22.47 -1.06
C PHE A 165 6.95 -23.89 -0.93
N VAL A 166 5.72 -24.06 -0.45
CA VAL A 166 5.03 -25.37 -0.36
C VAL A 166 4.93 -26.02 -1.72
#